data_AF-A0A2S5V100-F1
#
_entry.id   AF-A0A2S5V100-F1
#
_cell.length_a   1.000
_cell.length_b   1.000
_cell.length_c   1.000
_cell.angle_alpha   90.00
_cell.angle_beta   90.00
_cell.angle_gamma   90.00
#
_symmetry.space_group_name_H-M   'P 1'
#
loop_
_entity.id
_entity.type
_entity.pdbx_description
1 polymer ?
#
loop_
_entity_poly.entity_id
_entity_poly.type
_entity_poly.pdbx_seq_one_letter_code
_entity_poly.pdbx_strand_id
1 'polypeptide(L)'
;MQLVKELRELRRGAGALVPERIALCEALVRVVGMGSVEQAHATLFEMFKRYAVEPEGDIRAYLESSGVGLDGESLNQRLDAYAALHHVDQRTGLRRSDRGAAKLATLFRDEDLFFRPWGHLTMYQFGERVLCTIALNIDPQSEYRPPAVWVNDELLDDFVFEFGEPDEDTGYVQALQNVDGFRLQRGAKWLFKIDVEWRMGVWPQWVLATQLADVRLAAKIQTQRNFMTEATIFWGAWPGGPMPVDLDFKSFPI
;
A
#
# COMPACT_ATOMS: atom_id res chain seq x y z
N MET A 1 22.40 12.21 -4.92
CA MET A 1 21.32 11.35 -4.39
C MET A 1 20.84 10.45 -5.51
N GLN A 2 20.88 9.13 -5.32
CA GLN A 2 20.61 8.13 -6.38
C GLN A 2 19.23 8.29 -7.04
N LEU A 3 18.18 8.56 -6.25
CA LEU A 3 16.82 8.81 -6.75
C LEU A 3 16.72 9.95 -7.77
N VAL A 4 17.43 11.07 -7.56
CA VAL A 4 17.42 12.20 -8.52
C VAL A 4 18.06 11.80 -9.85
N LYS A 5 19.11 10.97 -9.79
CA LYS A 5 19.81 10.48 -10.97
C LYS A 5 18.87 9.58 -11.78
N GLU A 6 18.23 8.62 -11.12
CA GLU A 6 17.29 7.70 -11.76
C GLU A 6 16.05 8.39 -12.31
N LEU A 7 15.47 9.37 -11.60
CA LEU A 7 14.38 10.19 -12.15
C LEU A 7 14.82 10.92 -13.44
N ARG A 8 16.05 11.45 -13.48
CA ARG A 8 16.56 12.10 -14.71
C ARG A 8 16.80 11.11 -15.84
N GLU A 9 17.24 9.89 -15.53
CA GLU A 9 17.43 8.81 -16.52
C GLU A 9 16.08 8.31 -17.03
N LEU A 10 15.14 8.07 -16.12
CA LEU A 10 13.75 7.73 -16.43
C LEU A 10 13.17 8.76 -17.38
N ARG A 11 13.29 10.06 -17.08
CA ARG A 11 12.81 11.15 -17.95
C ARG A 11 13.43 11.13 -19.35
N ARG A 12 14.68 10.67 -19.51
CA ARG A 12 15.36 10.61 -20.81
C ARG A 12 14.91 9.43 -21.68
N GLY A 13 14.26 8.43 -21.10
CA GLY A 13 13.77 7.26 -21.82
C GLY A 13 12.83 7.59 -22.99
N ALA A 14 12.74 6.67 -23.94
CA ALA A 14 11.95 6.87 -25.15
C ALA A 14 10.44 6.76 -24.88
N GLY A 15 9.67 7.58 -25.61
CA GLY A 15 8.20 7.52 -25.62
C GLY A 15 7.52 7.77 -24.27
N ALA A 16 6.41 7.07 -24.06
CA ALA A 16 5.54 7.19 -22.88
C ALA A 16 6.18 6.59 -21.62
N LEU A 17 5.85 7.16 -20.46
CA LEU A 17 6.29 6.62 -19.17
C LEU A 17 5.47 5.36 -18.84
N VAL A 18 6.10 4.19 -19.00
CA VAL A 18 5.49 2.86 -18.80
C VAL A 18 6.27 2.06 -17.75
N PRO A 19 5.65 1.04 -17.12
CA PRO A 19 6.30 0.21 -16.10
C PRO A 19 7.68 -0.33 -16.51
N GLU A 20 7.86 -0.76 -17.76
CA GLU A 20 9.12 -1.33 -18.26
C GLU A 20 10.30 -0.36 -18.15
N ARG A 21 10.04 0.96 -18.25
CA ARG A 21 11.08 1.98 -18.06
C ARG A 21 11.43 2.18 -16.59
N ILE A 22 10.44 2.02 -15.71
CA ILE A 22 10.63 2.12 -14.27
C ILE A 22 11.40 0.91 -13.75
N ALA A 23 11.21 -0.27 -14.34
CA ALA A 23 11.95 -1.49 -14.01
C ALA A 23 13.48 -1.33 -14.06
N LEU A 24 13.97 -0.40 -14.89
CA LEU A 24 15.40 -0.09 -15.03
C LEU A 24 15.95 0.85 -13.94
N CYS A 25 15.09 1.40 -13.09
CA CYS A 25 15.45 2.36 -12.06
C CYS A 25 15.46 1.68 -10.69
N GLU A 26 16.59 1.05 -10.33
CA GLU A 26 16.71 0.22 -9.13
C GLU A 26 16.31 0.95 -7.84
N ALA A 27 16.80 2.18 -7.60
CA ALA A 27 16.42 2.92 -6.41
C ALA A 27 14.97 3.41 -6.45
N LEU A 28 14.39 3.74 -7.61
CA LEU A 28 12.96 4.04 -7.70
C LEU A 28 12.11 2.79 -7.45
N VAL A 29 12.44 1.65 -8.04
CA VAL A 29 11.72 0.39 -7.79
C VAL A 29 11.86 -0.01 -6.32
N ARG A 30 13.06 0.12 -5.74
CA ARG A 30 13.31 -0.22 -4.34
C ARG A 30 12.64 0.74 -3.37
N VAL A 31 12.83 2.05 -3.54
CA VAL A 31 12.37 3.07 -2.57
C VAL A 31 10.91 3.44 -2.79
N VAL A 32 10.49 3.59 -4.05
CA VAL A 32 9.12 4.05 -4.40
C VAL A 32 8.19 2.86 -4.65
N GLY A 33 8.70 1.75 -5.18
CA GLY A 33 7.92 0.54 -5.49
C GLY A 33 8.06 -0.62 -4.52
N MET A 34 9.02 -0.56 -3.59
CA MET A 34 9.38 -1.66 -2.68
C MET A 34 9.56 -2.99 -3.44
N GLY A 35 10.42 -2.98 -4.47
CA GLY A 35 10.72 -4.15 -5.31
C GLY A 35 9.69 -4.41 -6.42
N SER A 36 8.50 -3.79 -6.35
CA SER A 36 7.48 -3.92 -7.38
C SER A 36 7.49 -2.74 -8.36
N VAL A 37 7.70 -3.06 -9.64
CA VAL A 37 7.67 -2.10 -10.75
C VAL A 37 6.28 -1.47 -10.89
N GLU A 38 5.22 -2.28 -10.80
CA GLU A 38 3.84 -1.81 -10.89
C GLU A 38 3.50 -0.86 -9.74
N GLN A 39 4.00 -1.16 -8.55
CA GLN A 39 3.81 -0.30 -7.38
C GLN A 39 4.58 1.01 -7.51
N ALA A 40 5.82 0.98 -8.02
CA ALA A 40 6.59 2.19 -8.30
C ALA A 40 5.87 3.07 -9.32
N HIS A 41 5.32 2.46 -10.38
CA HIS A 41 4.53 3.14 -11.39
C HIS A 41 3.27 3.79 -10.80
N ALA A 42 2.46 3.03 -10.07
CA ALA A 42 1.24 3.53 -9.44
C ALA A 42 1.52 4.67 -8.45
N THR A 43 2.55 4.51 -7.61
CA THR A 43 2.96 5.50 -6.60
C THR A 43 3.45 6.79 -7.27
N LEU A 44 4.28 6.67 -8.31
CA LEU A 44 4.76 7.82 -9.08
C LEU A 44 3.59 8.60 -9.72
N PHE A 45 2.61 7.89 -10.30
CA PHE A 45 1.41 8.52 -10.86
C PHE A 45 0.52 9.16 -9.80
N GLU A 46 0.44 8.59 -8.60
CA GLU A 46 -0.32 9.21 -7.51
C GLU A 46 0.36 10.48 -6.98
N MET A 47 1.70 10.49 -6.90
CA MET A 47 2.46 11.70 -6.62
C MET A 47 2.20 12.77 -7.67
N PHE A 48 2.12 12.38 -8.95
CA PHE A 48 1.79 13.33 -10.00
C PHE A 48 0.39 13.92 -9.84
N LYS A 49 -0.64 13.09 -9.58
CA LYS A 49 -2.00 13.62 -9.34
C LYS A 49 -2.02 14.61 -8.17
N ARG A 50 -1.27 14.32 -7.11
CA ARG A 50 -1.25 15.12 -5.89
C ARG A 50 -0.45 16.41 -6.00
N TYR A 51 0.68 16.39 -6.72
CA TYR A 51 1.68 17.46 -6.68
C TYR A 51 1.93 18.15 -8.03
N ALA A 52 1.37 17.65 -9.14
CA ALA A 52 1.44 18.28 -10.47
C ALA A 52 0.20 19.15 -10.79
N VAL A 53 -0.49 19.65 -9.76
CA VAL A 53 -1.73 20.43 -9.89
C VAL A 53 -1.48 21.79 -10.52
N GLU A 54 -0.36 22.43 -10.20
CA GLU A 54 0.03 23.71 -10.77
C GLU A 54 0.60 23.52 -12.19
N PRO A 55 -0.02 24.12 -13.24
CA PRO A 55 0.40 23.92 -14.63
C PRO A 55 1.87 24.30 -14.89
N GLU A 56 2.35 25.35 -14.24
CA GLU A 56 3.74 25.82 -14.36
C GLU A 56 4.67 25.26 -13.27
N GLY A 57 4.15 24.38 -12.42
CA GLY A 57 4.88 23.78 -11.31
C GLY A 57 6.03 22.91 -11.76
N ASP A 58 7.09 22.85 -10.95
CA ASP A 58 8.29 22.06 -11.27
C ASP A 58 7.97 20.55 -11.43
N ILE A 59 7.07 20.01 -10.61
CA ILE A 59 6.66 18.58 -10.67
C ILE A 59 5.83 18.32 -11.93
N ARG A 60 5.00 19.29 -12.35
CA ARG A 60 4.26 19.23 -13.61
C ARG A 60 5.18 19.24 -14.82
N ALA A 61 6.21 20.09 -14.80
CA ALA A 61 7.24 20.09 -15.83
C ALA A 61 7.98 18.75 -15.91
N TYR A 62 8.26 18.10 -14.77
CA TYR A 62 8.87 16.77 -14.75
C TYR A 62 7.93 15.71 -15.34
N LEU A 63 6.67 15.63 -14.88
CA LEU A 63 5.62 14.74 -15.38
C LEU A 63 5.58 14.75 -16.92
N GLU A 64 5.37 15.94 -17.48
CA GLU A 64 5.19 16.11 -18.93
C GLU A 64 6.45 15.77 -19.72
N SER A 65 7.62 16.22 -19.25
CA SER A 65 8.90 15.89 -19.89
C SER A 65 9.29 14.41 -19.76
N SER A 66 8.68 13.65 -18.84
CA SER A 66 8.97 12.22 -18.62
C SER A 66 8.23 11.28 -19.58
N GLY A 67 7.25 11.81 -20.33
CA GLY A 67 6.43 11.04 -21.26
C GLY A 67 5.00 10.82 -20.80
N VAL A 68 4.44 11.73 -19.98
CA VAL A 68 3.04 11.67 -19.56
C VAL A 68 2.31 12.93 -20.02
N GLY A 69 1.28 12.77 -20.85
CA GLY A 69 0.45 13.88 -21.33
C GLY A 69 1.03 14.72 -22.47
N LEU A 70 2.33 14.57 -22.78
CA LEU A 70 2.97 15.13 -23.97
C LEU A 70 3.60 14.03 -24.82
N ASP A 71 3.35 14.10 -26.13
CA ASP A 71 3.92 13.19 -27.11
C ASP A 71 5.39 13.53 -27.39
N GLY A 72 6.19 12.50 -27.68
CA GLY A 72 7.58 12.65 -28.09
C GLY A 72 8.43 11.43 -27.74
N GLU A 73 9.17 10.94 -28.73
CA GLU A 73 10.04 9.77 -28.60
C GLU A 73 11.33 10.07 -27.85
N SER A 74 11.72 11.35 -27.74
CA SER A 74 12.92 11.77 -27.00
C SER A 74 12.61 12.91 -26.04
N LEU A 75 13.49 13.09 -25.05
CA LEU A 75 13.40 14.21 -24.11
C LEU A 75 13.34 15.57 -24.84
N ASN A 76 14.16 15.77 -25.86
CA ASN A 76 14.18 17.05 -26.59
C ASN A 76 12.84 17.36 -27.24
N GLN A 77 12.23 16.36 -27.89
CA GLN A 77 10.90 16.51 -28.50
C GLN A 77 9.83 16.83 -27.44
N ARG A 78 9.86 16.15 -26.30
CA ARG A 78 8.93 16.45 -25.20
C ARG A 78 9.17 17.82 -24.58
N LEU A 79 10.41 18.29 -24.51
CA LEU A 79 10.73 19.64 -24.05
C LEU A 79 10.29 20.72 -25.05
N ASP A 80 10.33 20.42 -26.36
CA ASP A 80 9.79 21.33 -27.39
C ASP A 80 8.26 21.41 -27.31
N ALA A 81 7.59 20.27 -27.10
CA ALA A 81 6.16 20.23 -26.85
C ALA A 81 5.78 20.98 -25.56
N TYR A 82 6.55 20.80 -24.48
CA TYR A 82 6.38 21.52 -23.22
C TYR A 82 6.57 23.04 -23.41
N ALA A 83 7.63 23.43 -24.11
CA ALA A 83 7.94 24.82 -24.42
C ALA A 83 6.80 25.49 -25.22
N ALA A 84 6.26 24.78 -26.21
CA ALA A 84 5.13 25.26 -26.99
C ALA A 84 3.84 25.40 -26.16
N LEU A 85 3.54 24.41 -25.32
CA LEU A 85 2.34 24.39 -24.47
C LEU A 85 2.36 25.49 -23.39
N HIS A 86 3.52 25.71 -22.77
CA HIS A 86 3.68 26.62 -21.62
C HIS A 86 4.29 27.97 -22.00
N HIS A 87 4.49 28.25 -23.30
CA HIS A 87 5.06 29.49 -23.83
C HIS A 87 6.41 29.89 -23.19
N VAL A 88 7.29 28.90 -23.00
CA VAL A 88 8.65 29.09 -22.47
C VAL A 88 9.69 28.54 -23.43
N ASP A 89 10.96 28.88 -23.24
CA ASP A 89 12.04 28.23 -23.96
C ASP A 89 12.34 26.82 -23.40
N GLN A 90 12.95 25.98 -24.24
CA GLN A 90 13.30 24.59 -23.91
C GLN A 90 14.20 24.47 -22.66
N ARG A 91 15.12 25.43 -22.46
CA ARG A 91 16.04 25.46 -21.32
C ARG A 91 15.31 25.79 -20.01
N THR A 92 14.28 26.64 -20.06
CA THR A 92 13.39 26.91 -18.94
C THR A 92 12.59 25.65 -18.57
N GLY A 93 12.05 24.94 -19.56
CA GLY A 93 11.38 23.65 -19.36
C GLY A 93 12.29 22.60 -18.70
N LEU A 94 13.52 22.44 -19.22
CA LEU A 94 14.50 21.53 -18.64
C LEU A 94 14.85 21.89 -17.19
N ARG A 95 15.05 23.18 -16.89
CA ARG A 95 15.36 23.66 -15.53
C ARG A 95 14.21 23.38 -14.56
N ARG A 96 12.95 23.65 -14.97
CA ARG A 96 11.77 23.34 -14.15
C ARG A 96 11.66 21.84 -13.90
N SER A 97 11.84 21.04 -14.94
CA SER A 97 11.84 19.58 -14.85
C SER A 97 12.97 19.04 -13.96
N ASP A 98 14.18 19.60 -14.02
CA ASP A 98 15.29 19.22 -13.13
C ASP A 98 15.01 19.55 -11.66
N ARG A 99 14.37 20.70 -11.39
CA ARG A 99 13.87 21.03 -10.05
C ARG A 99 12.74 20.10 -9.63
N GLY A 100 11.88 19.69 -10.56
CA GLY A 100 10.81 18.73 -10.35
C GLY A 100 11.34 17.37 -9.92
N ALA A 101 12.35 16.84 -10.61
CA ALA A 101 13.04 15.61 -10.23
C ALA A 101 13.65 15.71 -8.82
N ALA A 102 14.29 16.85 -8.50
CA ALA A 102 14.84 17.07 -7.16
C ALA A 102 13.75 17.14 -6.08
N LYS A 103 12.64 17.84 -6.36
CA LYS A 103 11.48 17.93 -5.46
C LYS A 103 10.81 16.58 -5.26
N LEU A 104 10.60 15.80 -6.32
CA LEU A 104 10.06 14.44 -6.23
C LEU A 104 10.97 13.53 -5.42
N ALA A 105 12.28 13.57 -5.67
CA ALA A 105 13.20 12.78 -4.88
C ALA A 105 13.24 13.20 -3.41
N THR A 106 13.10 14.50 -3.12
CA THR A 106 12.91 15.01 -1.75
C THR A 106 11.57 14.59 -1.19
N LEU A 107 10.48 14.55 -1.97
CA LEU A 107 9.19 14.04 -1.51
C LEU A 107 9.29 12.55 -1.20
N PHE A 108 9.87 11.73 -2.08
CA PHE A 108 10.12 10.32 -1.82
C PHE A 108 11.00 10.11 -0.59
N ARG A 109 12.02 10.95 -0.37
CA ARG A 109 12.94 10.85 0.77
C ARG A 109 12.39 11.44 2.07
N ASP A 110 11.69 12.56 2.03
CA ASP A 110 11.05 13.12 3.22
C ASP A 110 9.78 12.33 3.55
N GLU A 111 9.25 11.60 2.56
CA GLU A 111 8.39 10.46 2.77
C GLU A 111 9.15 9.14 3.07
N ASP A 112 10.49 9.06 3.02
CA ASP A 112 11.28 7.95 3.61
C ASP A 112 11.31 8.06 5.15
N LEU A 113 11.03 9.23 5.74
CA LEU A 113 10.59 9.30 7.14
C LEU A 113 9.22 8.59 7.36
N PHE A 114 8.59 8.14 6.28
CA PHE A 114 7.45 7.22 6.21
C PHE A 114 7.81 5.88 5.54
N PHE A 115 8.99 5.29 5.78
CA PHE A 115 9.11 3.83 5.77
C PHE A 115 8.13 3.25 6.82
N ARG A 116 6.86 3.19 6.43
CA ARG A 116 5.75 2.77 7.27
C ARG A 116 5.79 1.26 7.26
N PRO A 117 5.81 0.62 8.43
CA PRO A 117 5.56 -0.79 8.54
C PRO A 117 4.29 -1.19 7.79
N TRP A 118 4.24 -2.40 7.27
CA TRP A 118 3.05 -2.92 6.62
C TRP A 118 2.39 -3.97 7.48
N GLY A 119 1.09 -3.81 7.69
CA GLY A 119 0.25 -4.80 8.33
C GLY A 119 -0.67 -5.43 7.29
N HIS A 120 -0.65 -6.75 7.17
CA HIS A 120 -1.67 -7.49 6.47
C HIS A 120 -2.55 -8.17 7.51
N LEU A 121 -3.86 -7.95 7.45
CA LEU A 121 -4.84 -8.69 8.24
C LEU A 121 -5.83 -9.34 7.28
N THR A 122 -5.78 -10.68 7.22
CA THR A 122 -6.68 -11.47 6.38
C THR A 122 -7.52 -12.38 7.24
N MET A 123 -8.85 -12.34 7.07
CA MET A 123 -9.79 -13.25 7.73
C MET A 123 -10.32 -14.30 6.76
N TYR A 124 -10.39 -15.54 7.22
CA TYR A 124 -10.98 -16.66 6.50
C TYR A 124 -12.04 -17.33 7.36
N GLN A 125 -13.17 -17.70 6.76
CA GLN A 125 -14.23 -18.44 7.42
C GLN A 125 -14.47 -19.79 6.74
N PHE A 126 -14.40 -20.87 7.53
CA PHE A 126 -14.60 -22.26 7.10
C PHE A 126 -15.60 -22.96 8.03
N GLY A 127 -16.86 -23.10 7.58
CA GLY A 127 -17.92 -23.57 8.46
C GLY A 127 -18.05 -22.64 9.67
N GLU A 128 -18.06 -23.17 10.89
CA GLU A 128 -18.10 -22.31 12.08
C GLU A 128 -16.74 -21.73 12.47
N ARG A 129 -15.64 -22.15 11.84
CA ARG A 129 -14.28 -21.75 12.24
C ARG A 129 -13.86 -20.47 11.55
N VAL A 130 -13.06 -19.68 12.26
CA VAL A 130 -12.40 -18.48 11.75
C VAL A 130 -10.90 -18.64 11.90
N LEU A 131 -10.17 -18.29 10.84
CA LEU A 131 -8.71 -18.17 10.83
C LEU A 131 -8.39 -16.73 10.45
N CYS A 132 -7.54 -16.07 11.24
CA CYS A 132 -6.97 -14.79 10.83
C CYS A 132 -5.46 -14.93 10.65
N THR A 133 -4.91 -14.33 9.61
CA THR A 133 -3.47 -14.21 9.42
C THR A 133 -3.07 -12.75 9.56
N ILE A 134 -2.08 -12.49 10.40
CA ILE A 134 -1.45 -11.18 10.58
C ILE A 134 -0.03 -11.28 10.06
N ALA A 135 0.32 -10.52 9.03
CA ALA A 135 1.70 -10.39 8.55
C ALA A 135 2.20 -8.97 8.75
N LEU A 136 3.35 -8.82 9.40
CA LEU A 136 4.01 -7.54 9.63
C LEU A 136 5.29 -7.49 8.81
N ASN A 137 5.49 -6.41 8.07
CA ASN A 137 6.75 -6.13 7.40
C ASN A 137 7.29 -4.83 7.97
N ILE A 138 8.50 -4.86 8.54
CA ILE A 138 9.14 -3.68 9.13
C ILE A 138 10.57 -3.52 8.60
N ASP A 139 11.09 -2.29 8.63
CA ASP A 139 12.52 -2.06 8.39
C ASP A 139 13.32 -2.68 9.57
N PRO A 140 14.41 -3.44 9.31
CA PRO A 140 15.20 -4.11 10.35
C PRO A 140 15.78 -3.18 11.43
N GLN A 141 15.94 -1.89 11.12
CA GLN A 141 16.45 -0.87 12.03
C GLN A 141 15.34 -0.17 12.84
N SER A 142 14.08 -0.52 12.61
CA SER A 142 12.94 0.07 13.33
C SER A 142 12.92 -0.34 14.80
N GLU A 143 12.56 0.60 15.69
CA GLU A 143 12.24 0.26 17.08
C GLU A 143 10.91 -0.51 17.12
N TYR A 144 11.00 -1.85 17.11
CA TYR A 144 9.83 -2.72 17.13
C TYR A 144 9.22 -2.84 18.54
N ARG A 145 7.90 -2.72 18.61
CA ARG A 145 7.10 -3.11 19.77
C ARG A 145 5.96 -4.01 19.31
N PRO A 146 5.79 -5.22 19.89
CA PRO A 146 4.73 -6.12 19.47
C PRO A 146 3.35 -5.45 19.53
N PRO A 147 2.54 -5.56 18.46
CA PRO A 147 1.17 -5.13 18.56
C PRO A 147 0.42 -6.05 19.52
N ALA A 148 -0.58 -5.49 20.21
CA ALA A 148 -1.51 -6.34 20.94
C ALA A 148 -2.63 -6.78 20.02
N VAL A 149 -3.08 -8.02 20.21
CA VAL A 149 -4.14 -8.63 19.41
C VAL A 149 -5.23 -9.07 20.36
N TRP A 150 -6.46 -8.63 20.12
CA TRP A 150 -7.64 -9.07 20.85
C TRP A 150 -8.54 -9.85 19.94
N VAL A 151 -9.14 -10.90 20.47
CA VAL A 151 -10.16 -11.69 19.78
C VAL A 151 -11.40 -11.72 20.66
N ASN A 152 -12.54 -11.32 20.10
CA ASN A 152 -13.80 -11.21 20.82
C ASN A 152 -13.68 -10.43 22.16
N ASP A 153 -12.93 -9.32 22.12
CA ASP A 153 -12.65 -8.44 23.25
C ASP A 153 -11.75 -9.04 24.36
N GLU A 154 -11.14 -10.22 24.13
CA GLU A 154 -10.13 -10.84 25.00
C GLU A 154 -8.72 -10.68 24.40
N LEU A 155 -7.75 -10.23 25.19
CA LEU A 155 -6.36 -10.09 24.75
C LEU A 155 -5.74 -11.47 24.58
N LEU A 156 -5.04 -11.68 23.46
CA LEU A 156 -4.21 -12.86 23.28
C LEU A 156 -2.87 -12.65 24.01
N ASP A 157 -2.70 -13.37 25.10
CA ASP A 157 -1.43 -13.43 25.83
C ASP A 157 -0.36 -14.16 24.98
N ASP A 158 0.91 -13.78 25.15
CA ASP A 158 2.07 -14.40 24.51
C ASP A 158 2.03 -14.49 22.97
N PHE A 159 1.29 -13.60 22.32
CA PHE A 159 1.24 -13.51 20.85
C PHE A 159 2.50 -12.79 20.30
N VAL A 160 3.53 -13.57 19.99
CA VAL A 160 4.85 -13.07 19.56
C VAL A 160 4.99 -13.14 18.04
N PHE A 161 5.52 -12.07 17.45
CA PHE A 161 5.90 -12.04 16.05
C PHE A 161 7.40 -12.30 15.91
N GLU A 162 7.76 -13.42 15.31
CA GLU A 162 9.14 -13.76 14.98
C GLU A 162 9.46 -13.27 13.57
N PHE A 163 10.44 -12.37 13.48
CA PHE A 163 10.89 -11.83 12.21
C PHE A 163 11.96 -12.75 11.60
N GLY A 164 11.79 -13.05 10.31
CA GLY A 164 12.76 -13.80 9.53
C GLY A 164 13.96 -12.98 9.08
N GLU A 165 14.66 -13.50 8.08
CA GLU A 165 15.74 -12.77 7.41
C GLU A 165 15.19 -11.61 6.57
N PRO A 166 15.97 -10.54 6.36
CA PRO A 166 15.59 -9.48 5.46
C PRO A 166 15.36 -10.03 4.05
N ASP A 167 14.23 -9.67 3.47
CA ASP A 167 13.89 -9.99 2.09
C ASP A 167 14.90 -9.33 1.13
N GLU A 168 15.38 -10.08 0.13
CA GLU A 168 16.49 -9.65 -0.74
C GLU A 168 16.13 -8.44 -1.60
N ASP A 169 14.84 -8.29 -1.95
CA ASP A 169 14.34 -7.24 -2.84
C ASP A 169 13.95 -5.97 -2.07
N THR A 170 13.30 -6.13 -0.91
CA THR A 170 12.75 -5.02 -0.13
C THR A 170 13.66 -4.58 1.02
N GLY A 171 14.51 -5.47 1.54
CA GLY A 171 15.29 -5.26 2.76
C GLY A 171 14.47 -5.28 4.05
N TYR A 172 13.15 -5.48 3.96
CA TYR A 172 12.26 -5.58 5.12
C TYR A 172 12.37 -6.96 5.75
N VAL A 173 12.19 -7.03 7.07
CA VAL A 173 11.94 -8.30 7.75
C VAL A 173 10.44 -8.53 7.86
N GLN A 174 10.03 -9.77 7.61
CA GLN A 174 8.64 -10.19 7.73
C GLN A 174 8.45 -11.08 8.96
N ALA A 175 7.34 -10.87 9.67
CA ALA A 175 6.79 -11.81 10.63
C ALA A 175 5.36 -12.16 10.24
N LEU A 176 5.02 -13.45 10.29
CA LEU A 176 3.68 -13.96 10.01
C LEU A 176 3.16 -14.72 11.23
N GLN A 177 1.95 -14.41 11.64
CA GLN A 177 1.26 -15.09 12.74
C GLN A 177 -0.16 -15.45 12.36
N ASN A 178 -0.59 -16.63 12.81
CA ASN A 178 -1.94 -17.13 12.59
C ASN A 178 -2.70 -17.14 13.90
N VAL A 179 -3.90 -16.58 13.87
CA VAL A 179 -4.88 -16.61 14.95
C VAL A 179 -5.95 -17.62 14.56
N ASP A 180 -5.89 -18.81 15.14
CA ASP A 180 -6.75 -19.94 14.83
C ASP A 180 -7.51 -20.44 16.08
N GLY A 181 -8.27 -21.53 15.93
CA GLY A 181 -9.02 -22.12 17.05
C GLY A 181 -10.34 -21.42 17.42
N PHE A 182 -10.66 -20.28 16.81
CA PHE A 182 -11.88 -19.52 17.09
C PHE A 182 -13.09 -19.97 16.27
N ARG A 183 -14.28 -19.78 16.83
CA ARG A 183 -15.57 -20.10 16.21
C ARG A 183 -16.51 -18.91 16.19
N LEU A 184 -17.39 -18.86 15.19
CA LEU A 184 -18.44 -17.85 15.06
C LEU A 184 -19.49 -17.98 16.17
N GLN A 185 -19.70 -16.91 16.92
CA GLN A 185 -20.63 -16.82 18.05
C GLN A 185 -22.00 -16.29 17.59
N ARG A 186 -22.90 -17.19 17.17
CA ARG A 186 -24.20 -16.87 16.54
C ARG A 186 -25.05 -15.81 17.27
N GLY A 187 -25.06 -15.83 18.60
CA GLY A 187 -25.87 -14.94 19.43
C GLY A 187 -25.16 -13.65 19.88
N ALA A 188 -23.90 -13.45 19.51
CA ALA A 188 -23.14 -12.26 19.87
C ALA A 188 -23.46 -11.09 18.92
N LYS A 189 -23.12 -9.87 19.36
CA LYS A 189 -23.28 -8.65 18.56
C LYS A 189 -22.51 -8.72 17.24
N TRP A 190 -21.31 -9.28 17.30
CA TRP A 190 -20.47 -9.68 16.19
C TRP A 190 -20.21 -11.17 16.35
N LEU A 191 -20.33 -11.93 15.26
CA LEU A 191 -20.06 -13.36 15.25
C LEU A 191 -18.60 -13.64 15.56
N PHE A 192 -17.71 -12.74 15.14
CA PHE A 192 -16.29 -12.77 15.46
C PHE A 192 -15.74 -11.34 15.36
N LYS A 193 -14.79 -11.01 16.23
CA LYS A 193 -14.07 -9.74 16.22
C LYS A 193 -12.58 -9.99 16.45
N ILE A 194 -11.74 -9.33 15.69
CA ILE A 194 -10.31 -9.22 15.96
C ILE A 194 -9.89 -7.75 15.91
N ASP A 195 -9.14 -7.32 16.91
CA ASP A 195 -8.53 -6.01 16.97
C ASP A 195 -7.01 -6.16 17.00
N VAL A 196 -6.30 -5.33 16.25
CA VAL A 196 -4.84 -5.23 16.29
C VAL A 196 -4.48 -3.80 16.65
N GLU A 197 -3.90 -3.61 17.84
CA GLU A 197 -3.40 -2.31 18.32
C GLU A 197 -1.93 -2.20 17.96
N TRP A 198 -1.64 -1.24 17.10
CA TRP A 198 -0.29 -0.88 16.74
C TRP A 198 0.37 -0.05 17.85
N ARG A 199 1.54 -0.48 18.32
CA ARG A 199 2.21 0.13 19.49
C ARG A 199 3.49 0.90 19.17
N MET A 200 3.77 1.16 17.89
CA MET A 200 4.94 1.95 17.47
C MET A 200 4.53 3.38 17.06
N GLY A 201 5.51 4.29 17.07
CA GLY A 201 5.29 5.70 16.75
C GLY A 201 5.01 5.97 15.26
N VAL A 202 5.42 5.07 14.37
CA VAL A 202 5.16 5.16 12.92
C VAL A 202 3.96 4.28 12.58
N TRP A 203 2.95 4.88 11.94
CA TRP A 203 1.71 4.18 11.61
C TRP A 203 1.88 3.24 10.43
N PRO A 204 1.40 2.00 10.53
CA PRO A 204 1.54 1.07 9.43
C PRO A 204 0.52 1.37 8.35
N GLN A 205 0.85 0.98 7.12
CA GLN A 205 -0.14 0.84 6.07
C GLN A 205 -0.79 -0.54 6.20
N TRP A 206 -2.11 -0.57 6.34
CA TRP A 206 -2.86 -1.81 6.46
C TRP A 206 -3.42 -2.26 5.11
N VAL A 207 -3.16 -3.51 4.77
CA VAL A 207 -3.84 -4.25 3.71
C VAL A 207 -4.80 -5.22 4.38
N LEU A 208 -6.07 -5.13 4.01
CA LEU A 208 -7.16 -5.78 4.70
C LEU A 208 -7.91 -6.67 3.72
N ALA A 209 -8.07 -7.94 4.07
CA ALA A 209 -8.72 -8.91 3.20
C ALA A 209 -9.64 -9.86 3.99
N THR A 210 -10.64 -10.40 3.31
CA THR A 210 -11.56 -11.37 3.88
C THR A 210 -12.02 -12.37 2.82
N GLN A 211 -12.19 -13.62 3.23
CA GLN A 211 -12.82 -14.66 2.42
C GLN A 211 -13.81 -15.43 3.31
N LEU A 212 -15.09 -15.29 2.99
CA LEU A 212 -16.18 -15.93 3.73
C LEU A 212 -16.86 -16.95 2.82
N ALA A 213 -16.89 -18.21 3.23
CA ALA A 213 -17.56 -19.28 2.50
C ALA A 213 -19.10 -19.16 2.56
N ASP A 214 -19.61 -18.57 3.63
CA ASP A 214 -21.03 -18.42 3.85
C ASP A 214 -21.54 -17.05 3.41
N VAL A 215 -22.38 -17.04 2.38
CA VAL A 215 -22.97 -15.83 1.78
C VAL A 215 -23.88 -15.05 2.75
N ARG A 216 -24.26 -15.64 3.88
CA ARG A 216 -25.03 -14.95 4.94
C ARG A 216 -24.16 -14.01 5.76
N LEU A 217 -22.84 -14.12 5.66
CA LEU A 217 -21.89 -13.38 6.46
C LEU A 217 -21.40 -12.15 5.69
N ALA A 218 -21.17 -11.08 6.44
CA ALA A 218 -20.47 -9.89 5.97
C ALA A 218 -19.31 -9.61 6.92
N ALA A 219 -18.27 -8.99 6.37
CA ALA A 219 -17.17 -8.47 7.16
C ALA A 219 -17.15 -6.95 7.11
N LYS A 220 -16.84 -6.33 8.25
CA LYS A 220 -16.49 -4.92 8.33
C LYS A 220 -15.06 -4.85 8.81
N ILE A 221 -14.22 -4.17 8.03
CA ILE A 221 -12.82 -3.95 8.35
C ILE A 221 -12.55 -2.46 8.33
N GLN A 222 -11.93 -1.94 9.38
CA GLN A 222 -11.67 -0.51 9.52
C GLN A 222 -10.36 -0.26 10.27
N THR A 223 -9.62 0.76 9.84
CA THR A 223 -8.51 1.33 10.59
C THR A 223 -8.99 2.58 11.31
N GLN A 224 -8.76 2.64 12.62
CA GLN A 224 -9.17 3.74 13.48
C GLN A 224 -7.99 4.67 13.76
N ARG A 225 -8.29 5.94 14.08
CA ARG A 225 -7.26 6.95 14.39
C ARG A 225 -6.51 6.72 15.72
N ASN A 226 -6.96 5.77 16.54
CA ASN A 226 -6.39 5.40 17.83
C ASN A 226 -5.41 4.20 17.74
N PHE A 227 -4.73 4.02 16.60
CA PHE A 227 -3.79 2.92 16.38
C PHE A 227 -4.41 1.52 16.32
N MET A 228 -5.73 1.41 16.26
CA MET A 228 -6.45 0.14 16.21
C MET A 228 -6.92 -0.21 14.81
N THR A 229 -6.70 -1.46 14.40
CA THR A 229 -7.29 -2.04 13.21
C THR A 229 -8.27 -3.12 13.61
N GLU A 230 -9.54 -2.92 13.31
CA GLU A 230 -10.63 -3.81 13.69
C GLU A 230 -11.15 -4.54 12.46
N ALA A 231 -11.31 -5.86 12.58
CA ALA A 231 -12.00 -6.68 11.62
C ALA A 231 -13.09 -7.51 12.33
N THR A 232 -14.30 -7.45 11.80
CA THR A 232 -15.47 -8.12 12.38
C THR A 232 -16.21 -8.94 11.34
N ILE A 233 -16.76 -10.07 11.76
CA ILE A 233 -17.71 -10.87 11.00
C ILE A 233 -19.07 -10.74 11.69
N PHE A 234 -20.11 -10.48 10.90
CA PHE A 234 -21.48 -10.35 11.38
C PHE A 234 -22.46 -10.89 10.34
N TRP A 235 -23.73 -11.03 10.73
CA TRP A 235 -24.79 -11.39 9.79
C TRP A 235 -25.00 -10.28 8.76
N GLY A 236 -24.84 -10.59 7.47
CA GLY A 236 -25.07 -9.66 6.38
C GLY A 236 -26.56 -9.34 6.16
N ALA A 237 -26.87 -8.66 5.05
CA ALA A 237 -28.26 -8.46 4.63
C ALA A 237 -28.72 -9.67 3.79
N TRP A 238 -29.74 -10.41 4.27
CA TRP A 238 -30.31 -11.53 3.52
C TRP A 238 -31.45 -11.05 2.61
N PRO A 239 -31.37 -11.25 1.29
CA PRO A 239 -32.38 -10.72 0.36
C PRO A 239 -33.73 -11.47 0.42
N GLY A 240 -33.78 -12.66 1.03
CA GLY A 240 -34.94 -13.55 1.03
C GLY A 240 -35.84 -13.49 2.27
N GLY A 241 -35.75 -12.44 3.10
CA GLY A 241 -36.52 -12.31 4.36
C GLY A 241 -35.65 -12.43 5.61
N PRO A 242 -36.14 -13.01 6.72
CA PRO A 242 -35.34 -13.12 7.94
C PRO A 242 -34.08 -13.96 7.69
N MET A 243 -32.97 -13.53 8.29
CA MET A 243 -31.69 -14.25 8.19
C MET A 243 -31.85 -15.67 8.74
N PRO A 244 -31.54 -16.73 7.97
CA PRO A 244 -31.69 -18.10 8.45
C PRO A 244 -30.52 -18.45 9.39
N VAL A 245 -30.52 -17.89 10.60
CA VAL A 245 -29.42 -18.00 11.59
C VAL A 245 -29.23 -19.40 12.16
N ASP A 246 -30.20 -20.30 12.00
CA ASP A 246 -30.15 -21.66 12.55
C ASP A 246 -29.50 -22.69 11.61
N LEU A 247 -29.33 -22.35 10.33
CA LEU A 247 -28.67 -23.27 9.38
C LEU A 247 -27.16 -23.33 9.63
N ASP A 248 -26.58 -24.52 9.44
CA ASP A 248 -25.13 -24.73 9.50
C ASP A 248 -24.36 -23.78 8.60
N PHE A 249 -23.19 -23.34 9.07
CA PHE A 249 -22.32 -22.47 8.29
C PHE A 249 -21.73 -23.23 7.10
N LYS A 250 -21.71 -22.57 5.94
CA LYS A 250 -21.06 -23.11 4.74
C LYS A 250 -19.54 -23.04 4.87
N SER A 251 -18.86 -23.95 4.19
CA SER A 251 -17.39 -24.01 4.10
C SER A 251 -16.98 -24.06 2.64
N PHE A 252 -15.76 -23.61 2.35
CA PHE A 252 -15.14 -23.86 1.05
C PHE A 252 -14.97 -25.37 0.83
N PRO A 253 -15.08 -25.86 -0.42
CA PRO A 253 -14.78 -27.24 -0.74
C PRO A 253 -13.32 -27.55 -0.42
N ILE A 254 -13.09 -28.74 0.14
CA ILE A 254 -11.76 -29.33 0.37
C ILE A 254 -11.30 -29.98 -0.93
#